data_AF-A0A544TV19-F1
#
_entry.id   AF-A0A544TV19-F1
#
_cell.length_a   1.000
_cell.length_b   1.000
_cell.length_c   1.000
_cell.angle_alpha   90.00
_cell.angle_beta   90.00
_cell.angle_gamma   90.00
#
_symmetry.space_group_name_H-M   'P 1'
#
loop_
_entity.id
_entity.type
_entity.pdbx_description
1 polymer ?
#
loop_
_entity_poly.entity_id
_entity_poly.type
_entity_poly.pdbx_seq_one_letter_code
_entity_poly.pdbx_strand_id
1 'polypeptide(L)' 'MREFKERKKYKFYLVFKGGQHLVFETNTDIRTAKREVINGGIFVSTENKYTINIAQLQSINVKIQF' A
#
# COMPACT_ATOMS: atom_id res chain seq x y z
N MET A 1 21.97 7.50 -19.71
CA MET A 1 21.12 6.30 -19.82
C MET A 1 20.17 6.29 -18.63
N ARG A 2 18.87 6.53 -18.83
CA ARG A 2 17.87 6.25 -17.78
C ARG A 2 17.44 4.81 -17.97
N GLU A 3 17.87 3.91 -17.08
CA GLU A 3 17.32 2.57 -17.01
C GLU A 3 15.81 2.71 -16.76
N PHE A 4 15.00 2.37 -17.76
CA PHE A 4 13.59 2.03 -17.54
C PHE A 4 13.57 0.71 -16.78
N LYS A 5 13.87 0.75 -15.47
CA LYS A 5 13.47 -0.33 -14.57
C LYS A 5 11.95 -0.34 -14.64
N GLU A 6 11.37 -1.37 -15.25
CA GLU A 6 9.95 -1.64 -15.18
C GLU A 6 9.52 -1.51 -13.73
N ARG A 7 8.73 -0.47 -13.43
CA ARG A 7 8.25 -0.25 -12.08
C ARG A 7 7.21 -1.35 -11.85
N LYS A 8 7.55 -2.32 -10.99
CA LYS A 8 6.60 -3.36 -10.57
C LYS A 8 5.31 -2.69 -10.12
N LYS A 9 4.21 -3.02 -10.78
CA LYS A 9 2.88 -2.53 -10.40
C LYS A 9 2.26 -3.50 -9.42
N TYR A 10 1.69 -2.96 -8.37
CA TYR A 10 0.97 -3.72 -7.34
C TYR A 10 -0.48 -3.28 -7.35
N LYS A 11 -1.38 -4.24 -7.44
CA LYS A 11 -2.81 -4.03 -7.21
C LYS A 11 -3.17 -4.58 -5.84
N PHE A 12 -3.48 -3.68 -4.92
CA PHE A 12 -3.85 -4.03 -3.55
C PHE A 12 -5.36 -4.10 -3.39
N TYR A 13 -5.82 -5.10 -2.63
CA TYR A 13 -7.18 -5.24 -2.14
C TYR A 13 -7.10 -5.27 -0.61
N LEU A 14 -7.53 -4.19 0.01
CA LEU A 14 -7.45 -3.98 1.45
C LEU A 14 -8.83 -4.12 2.07
N VAL A 15 -8.88 -4.79 3.22
CA VAL A 15 -10.06 -4.84 4.09
C VAL A 15 -9.66 -4.24 5.43
N PHE A 16 -10.39 -3.24 5.90
CA PHE A 16 -10.16 -2.58 7.18
C PHE A 16 -11.05 -3.17 8.27
N LYS A 17 -10.58 -3.09 9.52
CA LYS A 17 -11.39 -3.35 10.72
C LYS A 17 -12.60 -2.42 10.68
N GLY A 18 -13.80 -2.99 10.53
CA GLY A 18 -15.04 -2.24 10.27
C GLY A 18 -15.66 -2.49 8.89
N GLY A 19 -15.07 -3.36 8.07
CA GLY A 19 -15.67 -3.84 6.81
C GLY A 19 -15.53 -2.88 5.65
N GLN A 20 -14.76 -1.79 5.79
CA GLN A 20 -14.43 -0.93 4.66
C GLN A 20 -13.41 -1.61 3.74
N HIS A 21 -13.55 -1.38 2.44
CA HIS A 21 -12.69 -1.96 1.41
C HIS A 21 -12.01 -0.87 0.60
N LEU A 22 -10.74 -1.06 0.24
CA LEU A 22 -10.02 -0.20 -0.69
C LEU A 22 -9.26 -1.03 -1.72
N VAL A 23 -9.46 -0.71 -2.99
CA VAL A 23 -8.71 -1.31 -4.09
C VAL A 23 -7.98 -0.21 -4.83
N PHE A 24 -6.66 -0.35 -4.98
CA PHE A 24 -5.85 0.66 -5.67
C PHE A 24 -4.58 0.04 -6.28
N GLU A 25 -4.03 0.73 -7.27
CA GLU A 25 -2.78 0.37 -7.93
C GLU A 25 -1.67 1.35 -7.55
N THR A 26 -0.46 0.85 -7.37
CA THR A 26 0.73 1.64 -7.02
C THR A 26 2.00 0.90 -7.39
N ASN A 27 3.12 1.62 -7.57
CA ASN A 27 4.43 0.97 -7.68
C ASN A 27 5.13 0.80 -6.31
N THR A 28 4.47 1.21 -5.22
CA THR A 28 4.97 1.04 -3.85
C THR A 28 4.42 -0.25 -3.23
N ASP A 29 5.28 -1.18 -2.83
CA ASP A 29 4.86 -2.33 -2.03
C ASP A 29 4.60 -1.91 -0.58
N ILE A 30 3.32 -1.73 -0.22
CA ILE A 30 2.93 -1.26 1.12
C ILE A 30 3.26 -2.26 2.24
N ARG A 31 3.60 -3.52 1.91
CA ARG A 31 3.98 -4.54 2.90
C ARG A 31 5.39 -4.29 3.44
N THR A 32 6.25 -3.67 2.63
CA THR A 32 7.67 -3.43 2.95
C THR A 32 8.04 -1.95 2.98
N ALA A 33 7.15 -1.06 2.55
CA ALA A 33 7.36 0.38 2.59
C ALA A 33 7.63 0.91 4.02
N LYS A 34 8.31 2.07 4.09
CA LYS A 34 8.60 2.75 5.34
C LYS A 34 7.30 3.03 6.11
N ARG A 35 7.31 2.70 7.40
CA ARG A 35 6.19 2.90 8.32
C ARG A 35 6.44 4.15 9.16
N GLU A 36 5.40 4.94 9.36
CA GLU A 36 5.42 6.12 10.24
C GLU A 36 4.37 5.95 11.33
N VAL A 37 4.78 6.15 12.58
CA VAL A 37 3.90 6.01 13.75
C VAL A 37 3.42 7.40 14.14
N ILE A 38 2.10 7.64 14.08
CA ILE A 38 1.49 8.94 14.37
C ILE A 38 0.25 8.67 15.23
N ASN A 39 0.20 9.25 16.44
CA ASN A 39 -0.93 9.11 17.36
C ASN A 39 -1.39 7.65 17.57
N GLY A 40 -0.45 6.71 17.65
CA GLY A 40 -0.73 5.27 17.82
C GLY A 40 -1.17 4.53 16.54
N GLY A 41 -1.40 5.24 15.43
CA GLY A 41 -1.57 4.62 14.11
C GLY A 41 -0.24 4.28 13.46
N ILE A 42 -0.25 3.32 12.52
CA ILE A 42 0.91 2.96 11.72
C ILE A 42 0.57 3.24 10.27
N PHE A 43 1.26 4.20 9.66
CA PHE A 43 0.93 4.72 8.34
C PHE A 43 2.00 4.34 7.31
N VAL A 44 1.53 4.09 6.09
CA VAL A 44 2.36 3.94 4.90
C VAL A 44 1.85 4.91 3.84
N SER A 45 2.76 5.70 3.30
CA SER A 45 2.50 6.59 2.17
C SER A 45 2.99 5.95 0.88
N THR A 46 2.21 6.11 -0.19
CA THR A 46 2.58 5.60 -1.53
C THR A 46 2.93 6.75 -2.46
N GLU A 47 3.65 6.47 -3.54
CA GLU A 47 3.95 7.47 -4.58
C GLU A 47 2.68 8.06 -5.24
N ASN A 48 1.58 7.30 -5.22
CA ASN A 48 0.27 7.72 -5.72
C ASN A 48 -0.51 8.54 -4.68
N LYS A 49 0.17 9.07 -3.66
CA LYS A 49 -0.38 9.94 -2.60
C LYS A 49 -1.49 9.29 -1.75
N TYR A 50 -1.61 7.96 -1.75
CA TYR A 50 -2.40 7.27 -0.72
C TYR A 50 -1.60 7.21 0.58
N THR A 51 -2.26 7.53 1.69
CA THR A 51 -1.76 7.32 3.05
C THR A 51 -2.67 6.31 3.74
N ILE A 52 -2.11 5.17 4.12
CA ILE A 52 -2.88 4.01 4.59
C ILE A 52 -2.49 3.72 6.03
N ASN A 53 -3.46 3.74 6.94
CA ASN A 53 -3.27 3.25 8.31
C ASN A 53 -3.27 1.72 8.32
N ILE A 54 -2.10 1.11 8.22
CA ILE A 54 -1.96 -0.35 8.17
C ILE A 54 -2.31 -1.04 9.50
N ALA A 55 -2.33 -0.32 10.63
CA ALA A 55 -2.78 -0.86 11.91
C ALA A 55 -4.30 -1.17 11.93
N GLN A 56 -5.05 -0.54 11.03
CA GLN A 56 -6.49 -0.74 10.84
C GLN A 56 -6.81 -1.82 9.80
N LEU A 57 -5.80 -2.42 9.16
CA LEU A 57 -6.04 -3.49 8.19
C LEU A 57 -6.43 -4.79 8.91
N GLN A 58 -7.49 -5.40 8.43
CA GLN A 58 -7.91 -6.76 8.79
C GLN A 58 -7.28 -7.78 7.83
N SER A 59 -7.23 -7.48 6.54
CA SER A 59 -6.55 -8.34 5.55
C SER A 59 -5.98 -7.54 4.39
N ILE A 60 -4.91 -8.08 3.81
CA ILE A 60 -4.23 -7.53 2.63
C ILE A 60 -4.14 -8.64 1.60
N ASN A 61 -4.66 -8.40 0.39
CA ASN A 61 -4.39 -9.21 -0.78
C ASN A 61 -3.69 -8.33 -1.83
N VAL A 62 -2.70 -8.90 -2.53
CA VAL A 62 -1.91 -8.17 -3.52
C VAL A 62 -1.72 -9.03 -4.76
N LYS A 63 -1.98 -8.42 -5.93
CA LYS A 63 -1.61 -8.96 -7.23
C LYS A 63 -0.44 -8.16 -7.79
N ILE A 64 0.64 -8.86 -8.12
CA ILE A 64 1.80 -8.26 -8.80
C ILE A 64 1.48 -8.26 -10.30
N GLN A 65 1.60 -7.09 -10.92
CA GLN A 65 1.49 -6.88 -12.36
C GLN A 65 2.89 -6.60 -12.89
N PHE A 66 3.31 -7.42 -13.86
CA PHE A 66 4.54 -7.24 -14.64
C PHE A 66 4.21 -6.41 -15.88
#